data_AF-A0AA95LCV3-F1
#
_entry.id   AF-A0AA95LCV3-F1
#
_cell.length_a   1.000
_cell.length_b   1.000
_cell.length_c   1.000
_cell.angle_alpha   90.00
_cell.angle_beta   90.00
_cell.angle_gamma   90.00
#
_symmetry.space_group_name_H-M   'P 1'
#
loop_
_entity.id
_entity.type
_entity.pdbx_description
1 polymer ?
#
loop_
_entity_poly.entity_id
_entity_poly.type
_entity_poly.pdbx_seq_one_letter_code
_entity_poly.pdbx_strand_id
1 'polypeptide(L)'
;MEMIVYHGSISNFQSFNKDTVVQNLSNDINTIGFWFTSDIHSAKPFATGSETVIEKSKSEFWENGEPKIVQYQRPVSGFIYKVYIDEPNLKIYESATEESFDLFMRDRDLYCDYLGSKKRNITWKNNAILLNKEEANTKFRESLVKQGYEGLVIRSTRIHNMITDMYCIFSEKSLLITEVFSLDN
;
A
#
# COMPACT_ATOMS: atom_id res chain seq x y z
N MET A 1 -12.11 8.14 20.42
CA MET A 1 -10.79 7.60 20.76
C MET A 1 -9.86 7.90 19.60
N GLU A 2 -8.86 8.72 19.84
CA GLU A 2 -7.87 9.17 18.85
C GLU A 2 -7.00 8.00 18.35
N MET A 3 -6.67 7.96 17.05
CA MET A 3 -5.94 6.84 16.44
C MET A 3 -4.59 7.29 15.87
N ILE A 4 -3.51 6.57 16.21
CA ILE A 4 -2.17 6.75 15.63
C ILE A 4 -1.85 5.56 14.72
N VAL A 5 -1.42 5.85 13.50
CA VAL A 5 -1.02 4.86 12.49
C VAL A 5 0.26 5.28 11.79
N TYR A 6 0.88 4.34 11.06
CA TYR A 6 2.17 4.55 10.40
C TYR A 6 2.10 4.30 8.90
N HIS A 7 2.73 5.17 8.13
CA HIS A 7 2.85 5.04 6.67
C HIS A 7 4.33 5.02 6.29
N GLY A 8 4.77 4.02 5.53
CA GLY A 8 6.10 4.02 4.91
C GLY A 8 6.04 4.51 3.47
N SER A 9 7.02 5.32 3.05
CA SER A 9 7.19 5.74 1.66
C SER A 9 8.66 6.01 1.35
N ILE A 10 9.08 5.73 0.11
CA ILE A 10 10.41 6.09 -0.38
C ILE A 10 10.55 7.61 -0.56
N SER A 11 9.44 8.31 -0.84
CA SER A 11 9.44 9.74 -1.10
C SER A 11 9.20 10.56 0.18
N ASN A 12 9.88 11.70 0.27
CA ASN A 12 9.60 12.72 1.27
C ASN A 12 8.40 13.59 0.83
N PHE A 13 7.41 13.78 1.69
CA PHE A 13 6.28 14.67 1.45
C PHE A 13 5.80 15.34 2.73
N GLN A 14 5.14 16.49 2.58
CA GLN A 14 4.63 17.28 3.72
C GLN A 14 3.15 17.01 4.01
N SER A 15 2.40 16.46 3.06
CA SER A 15 0.98 16.16 3.19
C SER A 15 0.58 15.00 2.28
N PHE A 16 -0.45 14.27 2.69
CA PHE A 16 -1.04 13.22 1.87
C PHE A 16 -1.84 13.83 0.71
N ASN A 17 -1.70 13.23 -0.47
CA ASN A 17 -2.47 13.54 -1.67
C ASN A 17 -2.57 12.29 -2.57
N LYS A 18 -3.33 12.37 -3.67
CA LYS A 18 -3.52 11.22 -4.57
C LYS A 18 -2.22 10.60 -5.11
N ASP A 19 -1.15 11.39 -5.23
CA ASP A 19 0.15 10.92 -5.70
C ASP A 19 0.99 10.26 -4.61
N THR A 20 0.61 10.39 -3.32
CA THR A 20 1.26 9.73 -2.18
C THR A 20 0.79 8.28 -1.94
N VAL A 21 -0.12 7.76 -2.78
CA VAL A 21 -0.76 6.42 -2.64
C VAL A 21 0.19 5.26 -3.08
N VAL A 22 1.48 5.52 -3.21
CA VAL A 22 2.48 4.61 -3.81
C VAL A 22 2.97 3.52 -2.85
N GLN A 23 2.09 2.96 -2.03
CA GLN A 23 2.38 1.67 -1.40
C GLN A 23 2.05 0.57 -2.42
N ASN A 24 3.05 -0.17 -2.89
CA ASN A 24 2.86 -1.31 -3.79
C ASN A 24 2.25 -2.49 -3.02
N LEU A 25 0.97 -2.35 -2.66
CA LEU A 25 0.19 -3.40 -2.03
C LEU A 25 -0.25 -4.43 -3.06
N SER A 26 -0.28 -5.69 -2.64
CA SER A 26 -0.74 -6.79 -3.49
C SER A 26 -2.22 -6.63 -3.88
N ASN A 27 -2.61 -7.30 -4.96
CA ASN A 27 -3.99 -7.33 -5.47
C ASN A 27 -4.57 -5.95 -5.86
N ASP A 28 -3.68 -4.97 -6.10
CA ASP A 28 -4.00 -3.62 -6.54
C ASP A 28 -4.96 -2.88 -5.57
N ILE A 29 -4.90 -3.18 -4.28
CA ILE A 29 -5.77 -2.55 -3.26
C ILE A 29 -5.31 -1.13 -2.89
N ASN A 30 -4.11 -0.75 -3.32
CA ASN A 30 -3.51 0.55 -3.07
C ASN A 30 -4.38 1.70 -3.56
N THR A 31 -5.13 1.55 -4.66
CA THR A 31 -5.97 2.64 -5.19
C THR A 31 -7.30 2.85 -4.44
N ILE A 32 -7.60 2.05 -3.42
CA ILE A 32 -8.80 2.23 -2.59
C ILE A 32 -8.69 3.50 -1.73
N GLY A 33 -7.51 3.80 -1.19
CA GLY A 33 -7.29 4.92 -0.29
C GLY A 33 -5.87 4.95 0.27
N PHE A 34 -5.66 5.71 1.34
CA PHE A 34 -4.38 5.83 2.03
C PHE A 34 -4.22 4.67 3.00
N TRP A 35 -3.14 3.91 2.84
CA TRP A 35 -2.88 2.73 3.65
C TRP A 35 -1.84 2.99 4.74
N PHE A 36 -2.11 2.43 5.91
CA PHE A 36 -1.31 2.54 7.11
C PHE A 36 -1.24 1.23 7.88
N THR A 37 -0.25 1.10 8.75
CA THR A 37 -0.10 0.01 9.71
C THR A 37 -0.28 0.50 11.14
N SER A 38 -0.73 -0.37 12.04
CA SER A 38 -0.79 -0.08 13.49
C SER A 38 0.59 0.08 14.14
N ASP A 39 1.64 -0.45 13.51
CA ASP A 39 2.99 -0.51 14.07
C ASP A 39 4.02 0.08 13.10
N ILE A 40 5.00 0.79 13.66
CA ILE A 40 6.09 1.45 12.93
C ILE A 40 7.00 0.44 12.21
N HIS A 41 7.22 -0.75 12.78
CA HIS A 41 8.10 -1.74 12.17
C HIS A 41 7.49 -2.33 10.90
N SER A 42 6.18 -2.52 10.90
CA SER A 42 5.40 -3.00 9.75
C SER A 42 5.30 -1.96 8.63
N ALA A 43 5.53 -0.68 8.92
CA ALA A 43 5.63 0.38 7.91
C ALA A 43 7.00 0.38 7.19
N LYS A 44 8.07 -0.14 7.81
CA LYS A 44 9.44 -0.10 7.26
C LYS A 44 9.57 -0.66 5.85
N PRO A 45 8.98 -1.83 5.50
CA PRO A 45 9.13 -2.40 4.16
C PRO A 45 8.62 -1.47 3.04
N PHE A 46 7.64 -0.61 3.33
CA PHE A 46 7.10 0.36 2.37
C PHE A 46 7.98 1.60 2.19
N ALA A 47 8.90 1.83 3.11
CA ALA A 47 9.87 2.92 3.07
C ALA A 47 11.24 2.46 2.55
N THR A 48 11.35 1.25 1.99
CA THR A 48 12.59 0.73 1.41
C THR A 48 12.35 0.28 -0.02
N GLY A 49 13.29 0.59 -0.92
CA GLY A 49 13.22 0.14 -2.31
C GLY A 49 14.57 0.15 -2.99
N SER A 50 14.55 0.12 -4.32
CA SER A 50 15.74 0.25 -5.15
C SER A 50 15.48 1.20 -6.31
N GLU A 51 16.50 1.95 -6.70
CA GLU A 51 16.48 2.76 -7.91
C GLU A 51 17.53 2.26 -8.91
N THR A 52 17.23 2.45 -10.19
CA THR A 52 18.17 2.13 -11.26
C THR A 52 19.11 3.31 -11.46
N VAL A 53 20.40 3.11 -11.18
CA VAL A 53 21.44 4.09 -11.46
C VAL A 53 22.09 3.75 -12.80
N ILE A 54 22.19 4.75 -13.69
CA ILE A 54 22.91 4.66 -14.96
C ILE A 54 24.03 5.69 -14.90
N GLU A 55 25.28 5.23 -14.83
CA GLU A 55 26.44 6.13 -14.73
C GLU A 55 27.64 5.63 -15.55
N LYS A 56 28.59 6.54 -15.77
CA LYS A 56 29.87 6.18 -16.36
C LYS A 56 30.71 5.44 -15.32
N SER A 57 31.19 4.26 -15.67
CA SER A 57 32.03 3.44 -14.82
C SER A 57 33.34 4.16 -14.51
N LYS A 58 33.77 4.09 -13.24
CA LYS A 58 35.07 4.61 -12.80
C LYS A 58 36.20 3.61 -13.02
N SER A 59 35.88 2.35 -13.29
CA SER A 59 36.83 1.24 -13.35
C SER A 59 36.79 0.45 -14.67
N GLU A 60 35.74 0.61 -15.48
CA GLU A 60 35.61 -0.07 -16.76
C GLU A 60 35.59 0.92 -17.93
N PHE A 61 36.44 0.66 -18.91
CA PHE A 61 36.61 1.49 -20.10
C PHE A 61 36.46 0.63 -21.36
N TRP A 62 36.00 1.25 -22.44
CA TRP A 62 36.05 0.70 -23.80
C TRP A 62 37.50 0.73 -24.33
N GLU A 63 37.76 0.00 -25.41
CA GLU A 63 39.11 -0.06 -26.02
C GLU A 63 39.60 1.31 -26.53
N ASN A 64 38.69 2.24 -26.79
CA ASN A 64 38.99 3.62 -27.18
C ASN A 64 39.26 4.55 -25.98
N GLY A 65 39.29 4.04 -24.75
CA GLY A 65 39.54 4.80 -23.52
C GLY A 65 38.32 5.52 -22.94
N GLU A 66 37.14 5.43 -23.57
CA GLU A 66 35.91 6.01 -23.02
C GLU A 66 35.37 5.15 -21.86
N PRO A 67 34.90 5.74 -20.75
CA PRO A 67 34.25 5.01 -19.67
C PRO A 67 33.01 4.24 -20.18
N LYS A 68 32.85 2.98 -19.76
CA LYS A 68 31.63 2.22 -20.05
C LYS A 68 30.44 2.80 -19.30
N ILE A 69 29.24 2.64 -19.86
CA ILE A 69 27.99 2.92 -19.14
C ILE A 69 27.63 1.67 -18.34
N VAL A 70 27.47 1.81 -17.03
CA VAL A 70 27.02 0.75 -16.14
C VAL A 70 25.64 1.06 -15.60
N GLN A 71 24.83 0.02 -15.45
CA GLN A 71 23.50 0.08 -14.89
C GLN A 71 23.42 -0.88 -13.72
N TYR A 72 23.05 -0.39 -12.53
CA TYR A 72 22.89 -1.22 -11.33
C TYR A 72 21.73 -0.71 -10.46
N GLN A 73 21.26 -1.58 -9.56
CA GLN A 73 20.25 -1.22 -8.57
C GLN A 73 20.94 -0.71 -7.30
N ARG A 74 20.59 0.49 -6.87
CA ARG A 74 21.02 1.06 -5.59
C ARG A 74 19.88 0.97 -4.59
N PRO A 75 20.10 0.47 -3.35
CA PRO A 75 19.08 0.52 -2.32
C PRO A 75 18.77 1.99 -1.95
N VAL A 76 17.49 2.28 -1.77
CA VAL A 76 17.00 3.60 -1.34
C VAL A 76 16.21 3.42 -0.06
N SER A 77 16.58 4.19 0.94
CA SER A 77 15.88 4.32 2.21
C SER A 77 15.01 5.56 2.17
N GLY A 78 13.79 5.43 2.67
CA GLY A 78 12.77 6.47 2.68
C GLY A 78 12.43 6.94 4.07
N PHE A 79 11.14 7.20 4.27
CA PHE A 79 10.58 7.85 5.44
C PHE A 79 9.40 7.05 6.00
N ILE A 80 9.27 7.04 7.32
CA ILE A 80 8.08 6.58 8.02
C ILE A 80 7.38 7.77 8.64
N TYR A 81 6.10 7.91 8.34
CA TYR A 81 5.23 8.97 8.82
C TYR A 81 4.37 8.41 9.94
N LYS A 82 4.41 9.06 11.10
CA LYS A 82 3.42 8.86 12.16
C LYS A 82 2.26 9.80 11.91
N VAL A 83 1.07 9.23 11.81
CA VAL A 83 -0.13 9.94 11.39
C VAL A 83 -1.20 9.80 12.45
N TYR A 84 -1.75 10.93 12.84
CA TYR A 84 -2.90 11.06 13.69
C TYR A 84 -4.17 11.10 12.85
N ILE A 85 -5.19 10.37 13.28
CA ILE A 85 -6.52 10.34 12.67
C ILE A 85 -7.57 10.53 13.76
N ASP A 86 -8.43 11.52 13.57
CA ASP A 86 -9.47 11.87 14.52
C ASP A 86 -10.69 10.94 14.36
N GLU A 87 -10.89 10.07 15.35
CA GLU A 87 -12.06 9.19 15.53
C GLU A 87 -12.76 8.69 14.24
N PRO A 88 -12.05 8.03 13.30
CA PRO A 88 -12.65 7.69 12.02
C PRO A 88 -13.69 6.58 12.16
N ASN A 89 -14.82 6.69 11.46
CA ASN A 89 -15.79 5.60 11.39
C ASN A 89 -15.32 4.52 10.40
N LEU A 90 -14.73 3.44 10.90
CA LEU A 90 -14.11 2.40 10.07
C LEU A 90 -14.97 1.13 9.99
N LYS A 91 -15.06 0.58 8.77
CA LYS A 91 -15.53 -0.80 8.60
C LYS A 91 -14.46 -1.76 9.15
N ILE A 92 -14.82 -2.56 10.14
CA ILE A 92 -13.91 -3.52 10.76
C ILE A 92 -14.04 -4.88 10.07
N TYR A 93 -12.91 -5.38 9.55
CA TYR A 93 -12.74 -6.75 9.09
C TYR A 93 -11.94 -7.53 10.14
N GLU A 94 -12.62 -8.45 10.81
CA GLU A 94 -12.06 -9.29 11.86
C GLU A 94 -12.79 -10.64 11.86
N SER A 95 -12.05 -11.73 12.05
CA SER A 95 -12.62 -13.07 12.19
C SER A 95 -11.80 -13.93 13.13
N ALA A 96 -12.48 -14.78 13.89
CA ALA A 96 -11.87 -15.81 14.72
C ALA A 96 -11.65 -17.14 13.98
N THR A 97 -12.29 -17.33 12.82
CA THR A 97 -12.35 -18.62 12.12
C THR A 97 -11.70 -18.61 10.74
N GLU A 98 -11.48 -17.44 10.15
CA GLU A 98 -10.81 -17.26 8.86
C GLU A 98 -9.92 -16.02 8.89
N GLU A 99 -9.08 -15.83 7.86
CA GLU A 99 -8.22 -14.65 7.79
C GLU A 99 -9.06 -13.39 7.55
N SER A 100 -8.85 -12.32 8.32
CA SER A 100 -9.57 -11.04 8.14
C SER A 100 -9.40 -10.47 6.73
N PHE A 101 -8.26 -10.73 6.08
CA PHE A 101 -8.00 -10.33 4.70
C PHE A 101 -8.93 -11.04 3.70
N ASP A 102 -9.28 -12.31 3.96
CA ASP A 102 -10.23 -13.06 3.12
C ASP A 102 -11.62 -12.43 3.16
N LEU A 103 -12.06 -11.97 4.34
CA LEU A 103 -13.34 -11.27 4.50
C LEU A 103 -13.36 -9.96 3.70
N PHE A 104 -12.32 -9.14 3.85
CA PHE A 104 -12.18 -7.90 3.10
C PHE A 104 -12.23 -8.14 1.59
N MET A 105 -11.46 -9.11 1.10
CA MET A 105 -11.41 -9.40 -0.32
C MET A 105 -12.73 -9.99 -0.85
N ARG A 106 -13.50 -10.72 -0.04
CA ARG A 106 -14.83 -11.22 -0.41
C ARG A 106 -15.82 -10.08 -0.65
N ASP A 107 -15.81 -9.07 0.21
CA ASP A 107 -16.66 -7.88 0.03
C ASP A 107 -16.22 -7.07 -1.20
N ARG A 108 -14.91 -6.94 -1.42
CA ARG A 108 -14.36 -6.26 -2.60
C ARG A 108 -14.67 -7.01 -3.90
N ASP A 109 -14.59 -8.33 -3.89
CA ASP A 109 -14.78 -9.19 -5.08
C ASP A 109 -16.17 -9.02 -5.72
N LEU A 110 -17.17 -8.53 -4.97
CA LEU A 110 -18.50 -8.18 -5.50
C LEU A 110 -18.45 -7.11 -6.61
N TYR A 111 -17.37 -6.33 -6.68
CA TYR A 111 -17.17 -5.25 -7.64
C TYR A 111 -16.13 -5.58 -8.72
N CYS A 112 -15.46 -6.74 -8.60
CA CYS A 112 -14.32 -7.11 -9.42
C CYS A 112 -14.72 -7.96 -10.64
N ASP A 113 -14.22 -7.57 -11.81
CA ASP A 113 -14.34 -8.32 -13.05
C ASP A 113 -13.03 -9.05 -13.34
N TYR A 114 -12.98 -10.34 -13.02
CA TYR A 114 -11.80 -11.16 -13.24
C TYR A 114 -11.81 -11.87 -14.59
N LEU A 115 -10.68 -11.81 -15.31
CA LEU A 115 -10.38 -12.63 -16.48
C LEU A 115 -9.68 -13.92 -16.05
N GLY A 116 -10.32 -15.06 -16.28
CA GLY A 116 -9.78 -16.37 -15.97
C GLY A 116 -10.61 -17.52 -16.54
N SER A 117 -9.96 -18.67 -16.77
CA SER A 117 -10.43 -19.76 -17.63
C SER A 117 -11.57 -20.60 -17.03
N LYS A 118 -12.64 -20.83 -17.83
CA LYS A 118 -13.72 -21.86 -17.74
C LYS A 118 -14.39 -22.18 -16.39
N LYS A 119 -13.94 -21.65 -15.25
CA LYS A 119 -14.51 -21.89 -13.92
C LYS A 119 -15.63 -20.89 -13.66
N ARG A 120 -16.78 -21.39 -13.23
CA ARG A 120 -17.83 -20.57 -12.61
C ARG A 120 -17.33 -20.16 -11.22
N ASN A 121 -17.38 -18.87 -10.90
CA ASN A 121 -16.96 -18.25 -9.62
C ASN A 121 -15.43 -18.03 -9.47
N ILE A 122 -14.89 -17.08 -10.23
CA ILE A 122 -13.50 -16.62 -10.11
C ILE A 122 -13.41 -15.58 -9.00
N THR A 123 -12.41 -15.71 -8.15
CA THR A 123 -12.09 -14.83 -7.02
C THR A 123 -10.62 -14.42 -7.07
N TRP A 124 -10.21 -13.48 -6.23
CA TRP A 124 -8.80 -13.06 -6.10
C TRP A 124 -7.84 -14.24 -5.81
N LYS A 125 -8.30 -15.29 -5.11
CA LYS A 125 -7.49 -16.49 -4.80
C LYS A 125 -7.14 -17.33 -6.04
N ASN A 126 -7.80 -17.08 -7.17
CA ASN A 126 -7.56 -17.83 -8.40
C ASN A 126 -6.41 -17.26 -9.25
N ASN A 127 -5.68 -16.24 -8.75
CA ASN A 127 -4.63 -15.54 -9.50
C ASN A 127 -5.12 -15.07 -10.89
N ALA A 128 -6.40 -14.72 -10.98
CA ALA A 128 -7.02 -14.23 -12.20
C ALA A 128 -6.65 -12.76 -12.43
N ILE A 129 -6.67 -12.33 -13.70
CA ILE A 129 -6.34 -10.95 -14.05
C ILE A 129 -7.55 -10.07 -13.77
N LEU A 130 -7.46 -9.15 -12.81
CA LEU A 130 -8.50 -8.15 -12.56
C LEU A 130 -8.54 -7.12 -13.70
N LEU A 131 -9.66 -7.05 -14.42
CA LEU A 131 -9.83 -6.22 -15.61
C LEU A 131 -10.21 -4.77 -15.30
N ASN A 132 -10.98 -4.56 -14.24
CA ASN A 132 -11.63 -3.28 -13.92
C ASN A 132 -11.09 -2.67 -12.61
N LYS A 133 -9.78 -2.78 -12.34
CA LYS A 133 -9.14 -2.47 -11.05
C LYS A 133 -9.60 -1.15 -10.42
N GLU A 134 -9.46 -0.04 -11.15
CA GLU A 134 -9.79 1.30 -10.66
C GLU A 134 -11.30 1.47 -10.42
N GLU A 135 -12.12 0.95 -11.34
CA GLU A 135 -13.58 1.00 -11.23
C GLU A 135 -14.09 0.17 -10.06
N ALA A 136 -13.57 -1.05 -9.88
CA ALA A 136 -13.91 -1.95 -8.79
C ALA A 136 -13.60 -1.32 -7.43
N ASN A 137 -12.36 -0.80 -7.27
CA ASN A 137 -11.94 -0.13 -6.03
C ASN A 137 -12.77 1.14 -5.76
N THR A 138 -13.11 1.89 -6.80
CA THR A 138 -13.97 3.08 -6.68
C THR A 138 -15.38 2.70 -6.21
N LYS A 139 -16.02 1.72 -6.84
CA LYS A 139 -17.37 1.25 -6.46
C LYS A 139 -17.40 0.65 -5.05
N PHE A 140 -16.37 -0.12 -4.70
CA PHE A 140 -16.21 -0.67 -3.35
C PHE A 140 -16.08 0.44 -2.30
N ARG A 141 -15.20 1.43 -2.53
CA ARG A 141 -15.07 2.60 -1.65
C ARG A 141 -16.40 3.36 -1.53
N GLU A 142 -17.06 3.65 -2.65
CA GLU A 142 -18.34 4.36 -2.67
C GLU A 142 -19.44 3.61 -1.91
N SER A 143 -19.46 2.27 -1.94
CA SER A 143 -20.44 1.49 -1.21
C SER A 143 -20.23 1.57 0.31
N LEU A 144 -18.98 1.63 0.77
CA LEU A 144 -18.63 1.84 2.18
C LEU A 144 -18.94 3.27 2.64
N VAL A 145 -18.61 4.28 1.80
CA VAL A 145 -18.97 5.68 2.08
C VAL A 145 -20.48 5.87 2.19
N LYS A 146 -21.27 5.22 1.32
CA LYS A 146 -22.74 5.23 1.40
C LYS A 146 -23.29 4.62 2.68
N GLN A 147 -22.55 3.72 3.32
CA GLN A 147 -22.88 3.15 4.63
C GLN A 147 -22.40 4.03 5.80
N GLY A 148 -21.75 5.16 5.52
CA GLY A 148 -21.24 6.10 6.52
C GLY A 148 -19.82 5.82 6.99
N TYR A 149 -19.09 4.90 6.36
CA TYR A 149 -17.70 4.62 6.72
C TYR A 149 -16.73 5.59 6.03
N GLU A 150 -15.73 6.05 6.77
CA GLU A 150 -14.66 6.94 6.32
C GLU A 150 -13.38 6.16 5.92
N GLY A 151 -13.39 4.86 6.18
CA GLY A 151 -12.31 3.95 5.86
C GLY A 151 -12.64 2.53 6.30
N LEU A 152 -11.62 1.69 6.32
CA LEU A 152 -11.70 0.32 6.83
C LEU A 152 -10.45 -0.05 7.63
N VAL A 153 -10.57 -1.07 8.46
CA VAL A 153 -9.44 -1.72 9.14
C VAL A 153 -9.52 -3.23 8.91
N ILE A 154 -8.39 -3.83 8.54
CA ILE A 154 -8.22 -5.28 8.43
C ILE A 154 -7.35 -5.72 9.59
N ARG A 155 -7.96 -6.37 10.59
CA ARG A 155 -7.28 -6.77 11.82
C ARG A 155 -6.36 -7.96 11.60
N SER A 156 -5.21 -7.97 12.26
CA SER A 156 -4.25 -9.08 12.26
C SER A 156 -3.86 -9.56 10.86
N THR A 157 -3.61 -8.61 9.95
CA THR A 157 -3.23 -8.90 8.57
C THR A 157 -1.76 -9.32 8.51
N ARG A 158 -1.46 -10.38 7.76
CA ARG A 158 -0.09 -10.80 7.51
C ARG A 158 0.49 -10.05 6.31
N ILE A 159 1.50 -9.21 6.54
CA ILE A 159 2.18 -8.42 5.50
C ILE A 159 3.69 -8.44 5.72
N HIS A 160 4.47 -8.71 4.67
CA HIS A 160 5.95 -8.80 4.74
C HIS A 160 6.47 -9.66 5.92
N ASN A 161 5.83 -10.80 6.19
CA ASN A 161 6.09 -11.71 7.34
C ASN A 161 5.78 -11.13 8.73
N MET A 162 5.16 -9.96 8.82
CA MET A 162 4.69 -9.33 10.06
C MET A 162 3.17 -9.48 10.19
N ILE A 163 2.65 -9.43 11.42
CA ILE A 163 1.21 -9.38 11.70
C ILE A 163 0.91 -7.99 12.23
N THR A 164 0.05 -7.25 11.54
CA THR A 164 -0.32 -5.88 11.90
C THR A 164 -1.76 -5.58 11.47
N ASP A 165 -2.40 -4.63 12.13
CA ASP A 165 -3.64 -4.08 11.59
C ASP A 165 -3.33 -3.13 10.44
N MET A 166 -4.06 -3.30 9.34
CA MET A 166 -3.98 -2.42 8.18
C MET A 166 -5.18 -1.49 8.14
N TYR A 167 -4.93 -0.19 8.06
CA TYR A 167 -5.95 0.84 7.97
C TYR A 167 -5.95 1.42 6.57
N CYS A 168 -7.13 1.58 5.97
CA CYS A 168 -7.31 2.29 4.71
C CYS A 168 -8.26 3.45 4.94
N ILE A 169 -7.79 4.68 4.74
CA ILE A 169 -8.56 5.91 4.92
C ILE A 169 -8.87 6.52 3.57
N PHE A 170 -10.13 6.90 3.34
CA PHE A 170 -10.59 7.33 2.02
C PHE A 170 -10.32 8.82 1.71
N SER A 171 -10.05 9.62 2.73
CA SER A 171 -9.91 11.08 2.63
C SER A 171 -8.61 11.55 3.28
N GLU A 172 -7.91 12.48 2.60
CA GLU A 172 -6.72 13.13 3.14
C GLU A 172 -7.03 14.12 4.27
N LYS A 173 -8.27 14.62 4.34
CA LYS A 173 -8.68 15.67 5.31
C LYS A 173 -8.58 15.22 6.76
N SER A 174 -8.64 13.92 7.01
CA SER A 174 -8.59 13.32 8.34
C SER A 174 -7.18 12.92 8.76
N LEU A 175 -6.15 13.20 7.93
CA LEU A 175 -4.78 12.74 8.12
C LEU A 175 -3.88 13.89 8.58
N LEU A 176 -3.36 13.79 9.81
CA LEU A 176 -2.38 14.74 10.33
C LEU A 176 -1.04 14.04 10.55
N ILE A 177 -0.01 14.41 9.78
CA ILE A 177 1.35 13.94 10.02
C ILE A 177 1.87 14.63 11.29
N THR A 178 2.21 13.85 12.32
CA THR A 178 2.73 14.38 13.58
C THR A 178 4.25 14.28 13.68
N GLU A 179 4.83 13.21 13.12
CA GLU A 179 6.27 12.95 13.14
C GLU A 179 6.71 12.25 11.85
N VAL A 180 7.96 12.48 11.43
CA VAL A 180 8.59 11.84 10.27
C VAL A 180 9.94 11.28 10.67
N PHE A 181 10.14 9.99 10.43
CA PHE A 181 11.39 9.27 10.70
C PHE A 181 12.09 8.96 9.37
N SER A 182 13.31 9.45 9.18
CA SER A 182 14.15 8.99 8.07
C SER A 182 14.75 7.62 8.41
N LEU A 183 14.79 6.73 7.42
CA LEU A 183 15.47 5.43 7.53
C LEU A 183 16.97 5.51 7.20
N ASP A 184 17.48 6.67 6.76
CA ASP A 184 18.91 6.92 6.62
C ASP A 184 19.54 7.13 7.99
N ASN A 185 19.98 6.02 8.60
CA ASN A 185 20.96 5.97 9.69
C ASN A 185 22.03 4.94 9.35
#